data_AF-F3CGC0-F1
#
_entry.id   AF-F3CGC0-F1
#
_cell.length_a   1.000
_cell.length_b   1.000
_cell.length_c   1.000
_cell.angle_alpha   90.00
_cell.angle_beta   90.00
_cell.angle_gamma   90.00
#
_symmetry.space_group_name_H-M   'P 1'
#
loop_
_entity.id
_entity.type
_entity.pdbx_description
1 polymer ?
#
loop_
_entity_poly.entity_id
_entity_poly.type
_entity_poly.pdbx_seq_one_letter_code
_entity_poly.pdbx_strand_id
1 'polypeptide(L)' 'MIREDKVAQMYSSIQTGGSMGMQTLDMCLADLVKKGLITRESARERAKVPDNF' A
#
# COMPACT_ATOMS: atom_id res chain seq x y z
N MET A 1 4.68 -19.56 -0.37
CA MET A 1 4.23 -18.37 -1.14
C MET A 1 5.01 -18.11 -2.43
N ILE A 2 6.25 -17.58 -2.41
CA ILE A 2 7.03 -17.38 -3.67
C ILE A 2 7.39 -18.71 -4.36
N ARG A 3 7.68 -19.76 -3.59
CA ARG A 3 7.90 -21.12 -4.12
C ARG A 3 6.63 -21.90 -4.52
N GLU A 4 5.43 -21.39 -4.21
CA GLU A 4 4.16 -22.09 -4.43
C GLU A 4 3.23 -21.35 -5.42
N ASP A 5 3.75 -20.36 -6.14
CA ASP A 5 2.99 -19.50 -7.07
C ASP A 5 1.80 -18.74 -6.43
N LYS A 6 1.73 -18.66 -5.09
CA LYS A 6 0.68 -17.95 -4.35
C LYS A 6 1.01 -16.46 -4.18
N VAL A 7 1.36 -15.81 -5.28
CA VAL A 7 1.71 -14.38 -5.34
C VAL A 7 0.52 -13.50 -4.94
N ALA A 8 -0.71 -13.91 -5.28
CA ALA A 8 -1.93 -13.19 -4.94
C ALA A 8 -2.17 -13.04 -3.42
N GLN A 9 -1.67 -13.98 -2.60
CA GLN A 9 -1.79 -13.92 -1.13
C GLN A 9 -0.72 -13.04 -0.47
N MET A 10 0.27 -12.51 -1.21
CA MET A 10 1.28 -11.60 -0.65
C MET A 10 0.68 -10.32 -0.09
N TYR A 11 -0.45 -9.84 -0.63
CA TYR A 11 -1.12 -8.64 -0.13
C TYR A 11 -1.54 -8.80 1.33
N SER A 12 -2.10 -9.95 1.71
CA SER A 12 -2.56 -10.23 3.07
C SER A 12 -1.40 -10.35 4.06
N SER A 13 -0.28 -10.93 3.63
CA SER A 13 0.93 -11.06 4.47
C SER A 13 1.61 -9.72 4.71
N ILE A 14 1.66 -8.83 3.71
CA ILE A 14 2.21 -7.47 3.88
C ILE A 14 1.30 -6.66 4.82
N GLN A 15 -0.02 -6.81 4.71
CA GLN A 15 -0.99 -6.09 5.53
C GLN A 15 -0.96 -6.49 7.01
N THR A 16 -0.60 -7.74 7.34
CA THR A 16 -0.40 -8.23 8.72
C THR A 16 1.05 -8.08 9.21
N GLY A 17 2.01 -7.88 8.30
CA GLY A 17 3.42 -7.63 8.61
C GLY A 17 3.76 -6.18 9.01
N GLY A 18 2.76 -5.32 9.24
CA GLY A 18 2.95 -3.91 9.61
C GLY A 18 3.85 -3.71 10.84
N SER A 19 3.78 -4.62 11.81
CA SER A 19 4.63 -4.62 13.01
C SER A 19 6.12 -4.87 12.72
N MET A 20 6.44 -5.46 11.57
CA MET A 20 7.81 -5.65 11.06
C MET A 20 8.24 -4.55 10.08
N GLY A 21 7.44 -3.48 9.92
CA GLY A 21 7.72 -2.39 9.00
C GLY A 21 7.33 -2.67 7.54
N MET A 22 6.54 -3.73 7.29
CA MET A 22 5.98 -3.94 5.96
C MET A 22 4.89 -2.92 5.69
N GLN A 23 4.99 -2.23 4.55
CA GLN A 23 4.05 -1.19 4.17
C GLN A 23 3.66 -1.38 2.70
N THR A 24 2.36 -1.36 2.42
CA THR A 24 1.88 -1.32 1.03
C THR A 24 2.09 0.08 0.45
N LEU A 25 2.14 0.17 -0.89
CA LEU A 25 2.21 1.46 -1.57
C LEU A 25 1.04 2.37 -1.17
N ASP A 26 -0.17 1.82 -1.09
CA ASP A 26 -1.37 2.56 -0.71
C ASP A 26 -1.29 3.07 0.76
N MET A 27 -0.72 2.29 1.69
CA MET A 27 -0.45 2.78 3.06
C MET A 27 0.56 3.93 3.08
N CYS A 28 1.61 3.84 2.26
CA CYS A 28 2.62 4.90 2.14
C CYS A 28 2.01 6.20 1.61
N LEU A 29 1.27 6.10 0.50
CA LEU A 29 0.60 7.23 -0.11
C LEU A 29 -0.42 7.86 0.85
N ALA A 30 -1.16 7.05 1.62
CA ALA A 30 -2.13 7.56 2.59
C ALA A 30 -1.45 8.36 3.72
N ASP A 31 -0.30 7.90 4.20
CA ASP A 31 0.50 8.62 5.19
C ASP A 31 1.06 9.94 4.63
N LEU A 32 1.57 9.93 3.38
CA LEU A 32 2.06 11.14 2.70
C LEU A 32 0.96 12.19 2.49
N VAL A 33 -0.25 11.75 2.11
CA VAL A 33 -1.43 12.64 2.02
C VAL A 33 -1.80 13.20 3.38
N LYS A 34 -1.82 12.35 4.43
CA LYS A 34 -2.15 12.76 5.80
C LYS A 34 -1.15 13.78 6.35
N LYS A 35 0.12 13.66 5.95
CA LYS A 35 1.19 14.63 6.27
C LYS A 35 1.14 15.90 5.42
N GLY A 36 0.28 15.96 4.40
CA GLY A 36 0.18 17.09 3.47
C GLY A 36 1.38 17.22 2.53
N LEU A 37 2.21 16.17 2.41
CA LEU A 37 3.39 16.18 1.53
C LEU A 37 3.02 15.99 0.05
N ILE A 38 1.88 15.35 -0.20
CA ILE A 38 1.30 15.16 -1.54
C ILE A 38 -0.21 15.44 -1.51
N THR A 39 -0.79 15.77 -2.66
CA THR A 39 -2.24 15.92 -2.80
C THR A 39 -2.91 14.56 -2.97
N ARG A 40 -4.21 14.47 -2.62
CA ARG A 40 -5.02 13.26 -2.85
C ARG A 40 -5.05 12.87 -4.33
N GLU A 41 -5.07 13.84 -5.23
CA GLU A 41 -5.05 13.61 -6.67
C GLU A 41 -3.76 12.94 -7.12
N SER A 42 -2.59 13.46 -6.68
CA SER A 42 -1.30 12.85 -6.98
C SER A 42 -1.14 11.46 -6.35
N ALA A 43 -1.75 11.22 -5.18
CA ALA A 43 -1.80 9.89 -4.57
C ALA A 43 -2.65 8.92 -5.40
N ARG A 44 -3.83 9.36 -5.88
CA ARG A 44 -4.72 8.56 -6.73
C ARG A 44 -4.07 8.13 -8.04
N GLU A 45 -3.33 9.02 -8.70
CA GLU A 45 -2.63 8.70 -9.95
C GLU A 45 -1.56 7.61 -9.79
N ARG A 46 -1.04 7.42 -8.57
CA ARG A 46 0.05 6.48 -8.27
C ARG A 46 -0.42 5.28 -7.45
N ALA A 47 -1.61 5.32 -6.87
CA ALA A 47 -2.18 4.26 -6.07
C ALA A 47 -2.55 3.06 -6.93
N LYS A 48 -2.41 1.86 -6.37
CA LYS A 48 -2.86 0.65 -7.04
C LYS A 48 -4.39 0.51 -6.93
N VAL A 49 -4.99 1.07 -5.88
CA VAL A 49 -6.44 1.19 -5.72
C VAL A 49 -6.81 2.67 -5.51
N PRO A 50 -7.07 3.42 -6.59
CA PRO A 50 -7.36 4.87 -6.52
C PRO A 50 -8.68 5.21 -5.81
N ASP A 51 -9.57 4.23 -5.59
CA ASP A 51 -10.81 4.39 -4.82
C ASP A 51 -10.53 4.68 -3.32
N ASN A 52 -9.34 4.35 -2.84
CA ASN A 52 -8.98 4.39 -1.42
C ASN A 52 -8.49 5.77 -0.91
N PHE A 53 -8.54 6.82 -1.76
CA PHE A 53 -7.95 8.16 -1.54
C PHE A 53 -8.94 9.28 -1.82
#